data_AF-A0A2W6BY25-F1
#
_entry.id   AF-A0A2W6BY25-F1
#
_cell.length_a   1.000
_cell.length_b   1.000
_cell.length_c   1.000
_cell.angle_alpha   90.00
_cell.angle_beta   90.00
_cell.angle_gamma   90.00
#
_symmetry.space_group_name_H-M   'P 1'
#
loop_
_entity.id
_entity.type
_entity.pdbx_description
1 polymer ?
#
loop_
_entity_poly.entity_id
_entity_poly.type
_entity_poly.pdbx_seq_one_letter_code
_entity_poly.pdbx_strand_id
1 'polypeptide(L)' 'MSQLDRLIQAEYFDAMRRQIERYGGTVEKYAGDAVLALFGAPVVHEDDAERAVLCALGMQAAIEPVAERARQR' A
#
# COMPACT_ATOMS: atom_id res chain seq x y z
N MET A 1 9.94 3.53 20.34
CA MET A 1 9.00 3.91 19.27
C MET A 1 8.33 5.21 19.68
N SER A 2 8.59 6.30 18.97
CA SER A 2 7.99 7.59 19.25
C SER A 2 6.48 7.56 18.92
N GLN A 3 5.69 8.49 19.46
CA GLN A 3 4.28 8.65 19.03
C GLN A 3 4.18 9.05 17.55
N LEU A 4 5.24 9.66 17.00
CA LEU A 4 5.29 10.16 15.63
C LEU A 4 5.51 9.03 14.61
N ASP A 5 6.37 8.06 14.92
CA ASP A 5 6.66 6.92 14.04
C ASP A 5 5.38 6.15 13.70
N ARG A 6 4.49 6.02 14.69
CA ARG A 6 3.18 5.36 14.55
C ARG A 6 2.24 6.12 13.63
N LEU A 7 2.28 7.46 13.62
CA LEU A 7 1.43 8.27 12.74
C LEU A 7 1.88 8.13 11.28
N ILE A 8 3.18 8.22 11.03
CA ILE A 8 3.73 8.04 9.67
C ILE A 8 3.44 6.63 9.16
N GLN A 9 3.62 5.61 10.00
CA GLN A 9 3.29 4.23 9.64
C GLN A 9 1.79 4.05 9.32
N ALA A 10 0.91 4.69 10.10
CA ALA A 10 -0.53 4.64 9.82
C ALA A 10 -0.87 5.31 8.47
N GLU A 11 -0.30 6.48 8.18
CA GLU A 11 -0.47 7.16 6.88
C GLU A 11 0.07 6.33 5.71
N TYR A 12 1.24 5.70 5.88
CA TYR A 12 1.80 4.77 4.91
C TYR A 12 0.83 3.63 4.61
N PHE A 13 0.36 2.91 5.64
CA PHE A 13 -0.53 1.75 5.44
C PHE A 13 -1.86 2.14 4.82
N ASP A 14 -2.41 3.29 5.22
CA ASP A 14 -3.64 3.83 4.65
C ASP A 14 -3.48 4.20 3.16
N ALA A 15 -2.34 4.78 2.77
CA ALA A 15 -2.02 5.03 1.36
C ALA A 15 -1.85 3.74 0.55
N MET A 16 -1.15 2.73 1.09
CA MET A 16 -0.97 1.44 0.43
C MET A 16 -2.29 0.69 0.27
N ARG A 17 -3.10 0.63 1.35
CA ARG A 17 -4.42 -0.03 1.35
C ARG A 17 -5.33 0.55 0.27
N ARG A 18 -5.38 1.88 0.13
CA ARG A 18 -6.18 2.53 -0.92
C ARG A 18 -5.76 2.11 -2.33
N GLN A 19 -4.46 1.95 -2.59
CA GLN A 19 -3.99 1.48 -3.90
C GLN A 19 -4.38 0.01 -4.11
N ILE A 20 -4.20 -0.85 -3.10
CA ILE A 20 -4.59 -2.27 -3.16
C ILE A 20 -6.08 -2.39 -3.52
N GLU A 21 -6.95 -1.70 -2.77
CA GLU A 21 -8.39 -1.71 -3.01
C GLU A 21 -8.76 -1.13 -4.38
N ARG A 22 -8.10 -0.05 -4.82
CA ARG A 22 -8.34 0.60 -6.12
C ARG A 22 -8.09 -0.35 -7.30
N TYR A 23 -7.10 -1.22 -7.21
CA TYR A 23 -6.77 -2.19 -8.26
C TYR A 23 -7.39 -3.58 -8.01
N GLY A 24 -8.32 -3.71 -7.06
CA GLY A 24 -9.03 -4.96 -6.80
C GLY A 24 -8.20 -6.02 -6.06
N GLY A 25 -7.08 -5.63 -5.47
CA GLY A 25 -6.31 -6.49 -4.59
C GLY A 25 -6.93 -6.56 -3.19
N THR A 26 -6.52 -7.55 -2.41
CA THR A 26 -6.90 -7.72 -1.01
C THR A 26 -5.67 -7.62 -0.12
N VAL A 27 -5.74 -6.87 0.98
CA VAL A 27 -4.70 -6.90 2.01
C VAL A 27 -4.78 -8.23 2.76
N GLU A 28 -3.71 -9.02 2.72
CA GLU A 28 -3.63 -10.28 3.49
C GLU A 28 -3.11 -10.00 4.90
N LYS A 29 -1.98 -9.30 5.04
CA LYS A 29 -1.45 -8.89 6.34
C LYS A 29 -0.52 -7.69 6.28
N TYR A 30 -0.29 -7.11 7.44
CA TYR A 30 0.79 -6.16 7.72
C TYR A 30 1.90 -6.87 8.49
N ALA A 31 3.16 -6.69 8.08
CA ALA A 31 4.31 -7.33 8.69
C ALA A 31 5.45 -6.32 8.87
N GLY A 32 5.58 -5.75 10.07
CA GLY A 32 6.54 -4.68 10.33
C GLY A 32 6.17 -3.40 9.61
N ASP A 33 6.96 -3.03 8.61
CA ASP A 33 6.74 -1.91 7.68
C ASP A 33 6.20 -2.36 6.31
N ALA A 34 6.05 -3.66 6.10
CA ALA A 34 5.53 -4.22 4.86
C ALA A 34 4.02 -4.47 4.93
N VAL A 35 3.37 -4.39 3.77
CA VAL A 35 2.02 -4.88 3.53
C VAL A 35 2.08 -5.97 2.47
N LEU A 36 1.39 -7.09 2.71
CA LEU A 36 1.19 -8.14 1.72
C LEU A 36 -0.20 -7.99 1.10
N ALA A 37 -0.22 -7.84 -0.23
CA ALA A 37 -1.43 -7.78 -1.03
C ALA A 37 -1.55 -9.04 -1.91
N LEU A 38 -2.76 -9.54 -2.07
CA LEU A 38 -3.09 -10.63 -2.98
C LEU A 38 -3.95 -10.11 -4.14
N PHE A 39 -3.59 -10.54 -5.34
CA PHE A 39 -4.38 -10.39 -6.56
C PHE A 39 -4.67 -11.81 -7.07
N GLY A 40 -5.90 -12.06 -7.50
CA GLY A 40 -6.39 -13.39 -7.84
C GLY A 40 -6.93 -14.23 -6.69
N ALA A 41 -7.12 -13.62 -5.52
CA ALA A 41 -7.76 -14.26 -4.37
C ALA A 41 -8.74 -13.29 -3.68
N PRO A 42 -9.93 -13.76 -3.23
CA PRO A 42 -10.46 -15.11 -3.42
C PRO A 42 -10.99 -15.37 -4.84
N VAL A 43 -11.01 -14.35 -5.70
CA VAL A 43 -11.52 -14.43 -7.08
C VAL A 43 -10.38 -14.17 -8.07
N VAL A 44 -10.20 -15.09 -9.01
CA VAL A 44 -9.19 -15.02 -10.08
C VAL A 44 -9.72 -14.21 -11.26
N HIS A 45 -8.83 -13.43 -11.86
CA HIS A 45 -9.07 -12.66 -13.07
C HIS A 45 -7.87 -12.81 -14.01
N GLU A 46 -8.09 -12.76 -15.32
CA GLU A 46 -7.01 -12.92 -16.31
C GLU A 46 -5.94 -11.81 -16.22
N ASP A 47 -6.33 -10.64 -15.71
CA ASP A 47 -5.50 -9.42 -15.61
C ASP A 47 -4.84 -9.25 -14.22
N ASP A 48 -4.90 -10.25 -13.32
CA ASP A 48 -4.39 -10.13 -11.94
C ASP A 48 -2.93 -9.65 -11.86
N ALA A 49 -2.06 -10.17 -12.72
CA ALA A 49 -0.66 -9.77 -12.76
C ALA A 49 -0.48 -8.30 -13.19
N GLU A 50 -1.26 -7.86 -14.17
CA GLU A 50 -1.25 -6.47 -14.63
C GLU A 50 -1.73 -5.53 -13.52
N ARG A 51 -2.85 -5.87 -12.86
CA ARG A 51 -3.40 -5.09 -11.74
C ARG A 51 -2.42 -5.00 -10.57
N ALA A 52 -1.72 -6.08 -10.25
CA ALA A 52 -0.70 -6.08 -9.19
C ALA A 52 0.44 -5.10 -9.52
N VAL A 53 0.93 -5.10 -10.77
CA VAL A 53 1.99 -4.19 -11.21
C VAL A 53 1.51 -2.73 -11.24
N LEU A 54 0.32 -2.48 -11.78
CA LEU A 54 -0.28 -1.14 -11.80
C LEU A 54 -0.54 -0.61 -10.38
N CYS A 55 -0.91 -1.49 -9.44
CA CYS A 55 -1.01 -1.18 -8.03
C CYS A 55 0.34 -0.75 -7.45
N ALA A 56 1.40 -1.51 -7.70
CA ALA A 56 2.75 -1.18 -7.22
C ALA A 56 3.22 0.19 -7.77
N LEU A 57 2.96 0.48 -9.05
CA LEU A 57 3.26 1.79 -9.64
C LEU A 57 2.42 2.91 -9.00
N GLY A 58 1.13 2.66 -8.75
CA GLY A 58 0.25 3.60 -8.06
C GLY A 58 0.70 3.89 -6.62
N MET A 59 1.24 2.88 -5.92
CA MET A 59 1.81 3.02 -4.58
C MET A 59 3.01 3.97 -4.56
N GLN A 60 3.88 3.91 -5.56
CA GLN A 60 5.03 4.83 -5.66
C GLN A 60 4.58 6.29 -5.76
N ALA A 61 3.52 6.57 -6.53
CA ALA A 61 2.97 7.92 -6.59
C ALA A 61 2.24 8.31 -5.28
N ALA A 62 1.52 7.37 -4.68
CA ALA A 62 0.73 7.61 -3.47
C ALA A 62 1.58 7.82 -2.21
N ILE A 63 2.81 7.30 -2.19
CA ILE A 63 3.70 7.45 -1.02
C ILE A 63 4.42 8.79 -1.00
N GLU A 64 4.61 9.44 -2.15
CA GLU A 64 5.38 10.69 -2.25
C GLU A 64 4.91 11.77 -1.26
N PRO A 65 3.60 12.04 -1.08
CA PRO A 65 3.16 13.03 -0.10
C PRO A 65 3.46 12.64 1.35
N VAL A 66 3.44 11.34 1.67
CA VAL A 66 3.78 10.83 3.02
C VAL A 66 5.28 10.97 3.25
N ALA A 67 6.09 10.63 2.25
CA ALA A 67 7.54 10.76 2.29
C ALA A 67 7.98 12.23 2.45
N GLU A 68 7.34 13.16 1.75
CA GLU A 68 7.57 14.59 1.91
C GLU A 68 7.30 15.08 3.34
N ARG A 69 6.15 14.70 3.92
CA ARG A 69 5.84 15.05 5.32
C ARG A 69 6.82 14.45 6.33
N ALA A 70 7.38 13.28 6.02
CA ALA A 70 8.40 12.64 6.84
C ALA A 70 9.77 13.34 6.71
N ARG A 71 10.12 13.87 5.53
CA ARG A 71 11.38 14.58 5.26
C ARG A 71 11.43 16.02 5.79
N GLN A 72 10.28 16.69 5.87
CA GLN A 72 10.17 18.09 6.33
C GLN A 72 10.24 18.23 7.86
N ARG A 73 10.76 17.23 8.56
CA ARG A 73 10.83 17.14 10.03
C ARG A 73 12.20 16.63 10.46
#